data_AF-A0A5C3E882-F1
#
_entry.id   AF-A0A5C3E882-F1
#
_cell.length_a   1.000
_cell.length_b   1.000
_cell.length_c   1.000
_cell.angle_alpha   90.00
_cell.angle_beta   90.00
_cell.angle_gamma   90.00
#
_symmetry.space_group_name_H-M   'P 1'
#
loop_
_entity.id
_entity.type
_entity.pdbx_description
1 polymer ?
#
loop_
_entity_poly.entity_id
_entity_poly.type
_entity_poly.pdbx_seq_one_letter_code
_entity_poly.pdbx_strand_id
1 'polypeptide(L)'
;MKLTTLLVALATVFAGAALTEGAAVVMLKPGAFSQVDYEHAKHWKIYAENAGTDLATAQSTYSHCAINVAGKSKKALFKYLKQVKGFEFQQITKHTIGINCIDCSPQTLGWFMMNKLQFNCNVKDSRRADWKPQNGHKAV
;
A
#
# COMPACT_ATOMS: atom_id res chain seq x y z
N MET A 1 -44.64 -26.52 -38.90
CA MET A 1 -44.62 -25.24 -39.63
C MET A 1 -45.02 -24.11 -38.68
N LYS A 2 -44.43 -22.91 -38.88
CA LYS A 2 -44.64 -21.62 -38.18
C LYS A 2 -43.83 -21.43 -36.90
N LEU A 3 -43.12 -20.33 -36.63
CA LEU A 3 -42.65 -19.20 -37.44
C LEU A 3 -41.53 -18.56 -36.60
N THR A 4 -40.39 -18.34 -37.23
CA THR A 4 -39.19 -17.70 -36.69
C THR A 4 -39.47 -16.27 -36.24
N THR A 5 -38.92 -15.84 -35.10
CA THR A 5 -38.79 -14.42 -34.78
C THR A 5 -37.43 -14.18 -34.12
N LEU A 6 -36.51 -13.63 -34.91
CA LEU A 6 -35.24 -13.06 -34.45
C LEU A 6 -35.55 -11.86 -33.54
N LEU A 7 -34.91 -11.80 -32.37
CA LEU A 7 -34.76 -10.55 -31.63
C LEU A 7 -33.27 -10.25 -31.47
N VAL A 8 -32.94 -9.05 -31.92
CA VAL A 8 -31.61 -8.48 -32.14
C VAL A 8 -30.83 -8.38 -30.84
N ALA A 9 -29.61 -8.89 -30.87
CA ALA A 9 -28.59 -8.72 -29.85
C ALA A 9 -28.27 -7.23 -29.65
N LEU A 10 -28.49 -6.71 -28.44
CA LEU A 10 -27.97 -5.42 -28.03
C LEU A 10 -26.83 -5.63 -27.04
N ALA A 11 -25.65 -5.90 -27.59
CA ALA A 11 -24.39 -5.92 -26.87
C ALA A 11 -24.02 -4.48 -26.48
N THR A 12 -24.38 -4.08 -25.26
CA THR A 12 -23.76 -2.92 -24.62
C THR A 12 -22.44 -3.37 -23.99
N VAL A 13 -21.39 -3.28 -24.80
CA VAL A 13 -20.00 -3.36 -24.36
C VAL A 13 -19.75 -2.17 -23.45
N PHE A 14 -19.85 -2.35 -22.14
CA PHE A 14 -19.16 -1.46 -21.20
C PHE A 14 -17.67 -1.76 -21.31
N ALA A 15 -17.03 -1.11 -22.29
CA ALA A 15 -15.60 -0.87 -22.28
C ALA A 15 -15.29 0.15 -21.17
N GLY A 16 -15.46 -0.29 -19.93
CA GLY A 16 -14.80 0.34 -18.80
C GLY A 16 -13.37 -0.17 -18.82
N ALA A 17 -12.44 0.66 -19.27
CA ALA A 17 -11.01 0.42 -19.16
C ALA A 17 -10.59 0.33 -17.68
N ALA A 18 -10.87 -0.80 -17.04
CA ALA A 18 -10.18 -1.21 -15.84
C ALA A 18 -8.81 -1.70 -16.31
N LEU A 19 -7.82 -0.83 -16.11
CA LEU A 19 -6.40 -1.01 -16.36
C LEU A 19 -5.97 -2.49 -16.23
N THR A 20 -5.71 -3.11 -17.38
CA THR A 20 -4.95 -4.35 -17.46
C THR A 20 -3.54 -4.08 -16.97
N GLU A 21 -3.26 -4.44 -15.72
CA GLU A 21 -1.92 -4.88 -15.31
C GLU A 21 -2.02 -6.32 -14.81
N GLY A 22 -2.56 -7.20 -15.68
CA GLY A 22 -2.53 -8.64 -15.51
C GLY A 22 -1.17 -9.24 -15.86
N ALA A 23 -0.09 -8.72 -15.27
CA ALA A 23 1.06 -9.58 -15.03
C ALA A 23 0.75 -10.28 -13.71
N ALA A 24 0.82 -11.61 -13.66
CA ALA A 24 0.81 -12.35 -12.40
C ALA A 24 2.05 -11.94 -11.61
N VAL A 25 1.98 -10.79 -10.94
CA VAL A 25 3.02 -10.33 -10.04
C VAL A 25 2.90 -11.24 -8.83
N VAL A 26 4.00 -11.86 -8.45
CA VAL A 26 4.11 -12.57 -7.18
C VAL A 26 3.82 -11.57 -6.07
N MET A 27 2.57 -11.54 -5.62
CA MET A 27 2.19 -10.88 -4.38
C MET A 27 2.77 -11.74 -3.26
N LEU A 28 3.86 -11.26 -2.70
CA LEU A 28 4.45 -11.91 -1.54
C LEU A 28 3.49 -11.76 -0.36
N LYS A 29 3.58 -12.64 0.62
CA LYS A 29 2.96 -12.38 1.92
C LYS A 29 3.73 -11.24 2.62
N PRO A 30 3.09 -10.50 3.53
CA PRO A 30 3.80 -9.59 4.42
C PRO A 30 4.97 -10.28 5.12
N GLY A 31 6.10 -9.60 5.22
CA GLY A 31 7.29 -10.14 5.84
C GLY A 31 8.44 -9.14 5.94
N ALA A 32 9.67 -9.64 5.93
CA ALA A 32 10.86 -8.81 6.11
C ALA A 32 11.20 -8.00 4.85
N PHE A 33 11.85 -6.84 5.03
CA PHE A 33 12.26 -5.98 3.91
C PHE A 33 13.20 -6.67 2.91
N SER A 34 13.97 -7.67 3.35
CA SER A 34 14.84 -8.46 2.47
C SER A 34 14.09 -9.36 1.49
N GLN A 35 12.79 -9.56 1.67
CA GLN A 35 11.96 -10.43 0.83
C GLN A 35 11.36 -9.68 -0.36
N VAL A 36 11.35 -8.35 -0.35
CA VAL A 36 10.79 -7.52 -1.42
C VAL A 36 11.87 -7.00 -2.37
N ASP A 37 11.49 -6.77 -3.63
CA ASP A 37 12.36 -6.18 -4.65
C ASP A 37 12.34 -4.64 -4.55
N TYR A 38 13.05 -4.13 -3.54
CA TYR A 38 13.14 -2.69 -3.29
C TYR A 38 14.01 -1.94 -4.28
N GLU A 39 14.83 -2.62 -5.09
CA GLU A 39 15.70 -1.98 -6.09
C GLU A 39 14.88 -1.45 -7.26
N HIS A 40 13.81 -2.16 -7.64
CA HIS A 40 12.90 -1.77 -8.71
C HIS A 40 11.63 -1.06 -8.23
N ALA A 41 11.51 -0.80 -6.92
CA ALA A 41 10.38 -0.10 -6.36
C ALA A 41 10.36 1.39 -6.75
N LYS A 42 9.26 1.81 -7.39
CA LYS A 42 8.99 3.20 -7.77
C LYS A 42 7.97 3.87 -6.86
N HIS A 43 7.06 3.07 -6.31
CA HIS A 43 5.94 3.53 -5.51
C HIS A 43 5.87 2.78 -4.20
N TRP A 44 5.35 3.48 -3.20
CA TRP A 44 5.20 2.95 -1.86
C TRP A 44 3.79 3.24 -1.35
N LYS A 45 3.26 2.30 -0.59
CA LYS A 45 2.01 2.43 0.15
C LYS A 45 2.31 2.14 1.61
N ILE A 46 1.72 2.90 2.52
CA ILE A 46 2.05 2.82 3.94
C ILE A 46 0.77 2.58 4.73
N TYR A 47 0.83 1.61 5.63
CA TYR A 47 -0.29 1.02 6.34
C TYR A 47 -0.03 1.05 7.85
N ALA A 48 -1.11 0.95 8.63
CA ALA A 48 -1.08 0.73 10.07
C ALA A 48 -2.12 -0.35 10.40
N GLU A 49 -1.79 -1.59 10.04
CA GLU A 49 -2.63 -2.77 10.19
C GLU A 49 -1.97 -3.78 11.13
N ASN A 50 -2.75 -4.78 11.57
CA ASN A 50 -2.22 -5.88 12.36
C ASN A 50 -1.16 -6.68 11.56
N ALA A 51 -0.25 -7.35 12.27
CA ALA A 51 0.75 -8.23 11.64
C ALA A 51 0.10 -9.30 10.74
N GLY A 52 0.74 -9.60 9.61
CA GLY A 52 0.29 -10.59 8.63
C GLY A 52 -0.89 -10.15 7.76
N THR A 53 -1.38 -8.92 7.89
CA THR A 53 -2.46 -8.38 7.06
C THR A 53 -2.03 -8.29 5.59
N ASP A 54 -2.82 -8.84 4.68
CA ASP A 54 -2.58 -8.73 3.25
C ASP A 54 -2.74 -7.27 2.76
N LEU A 55 -1.62 -6.62 2.49
CA LEU A 55 -1.54 -5.21 2.09
C LEU A 55 -2.00 -5.00 0.65
N ALA A 56 -2.10 -6.05 -0.16
CA ALA A 56 -2.65 -5.97 -1.51
C ALA A 56 -4.14 -5.60 -1.49
N THR A 57 -4.86 -6.04 -0.45
CA THR A 57 -6.30 -5.85 -0.30
C THR A 57 -6.65 -4.83 0.77
N ALA A 58 -5.75 -4.57 1.73
CA ALA A 58 -5.93 -3.54 2.74
C ALA A 58 -5.91 -2.11 2.16
N GLN A 59 -6.48 -1.17 2.91
CA GLN A 59 -6.48 0.24 2.56
C GLN A 59 -5.28 0.96 3.18
N SER A 60 -4.44 1.57 2.34
CA SER A 60 -3.25 2.29 2.81
C SER A 60 -3.62 3.64 3.42
N THR A 61 -2.99 3.98 4.55
CA THR A 61 -3.06 5.33 5.16
C THR A 61 -2.37 6.38 4.30
N TYR A 62 -1.21 6.04 3.72
CA TYR A 62 -0.51 6.88 2.75
C TYR A 62 -0.33 6.12 1.44
N SER A 63 -0.56 6.81 0.33
CA SER A 63 -0.49 6.22 -1.00
C SER A 63 0.33 7.09 -1.95
N HIS A 64 0.72 6.52 -3.09
CA HIS A 64 1.55 7.21 -4.09
C HIS A 64 2.83 7.81 -3.48
N CYS A 65 3.40 7.12 -2.49
CA CYS A 65 4.62 7.58 -1.84
C CYS A 65 5.84 7.34 -2.73
N ALA A 66 6.78 8.28 -2.71
CA ALA A 66 8.09 8.14 -3.33
C ALA A 66 9.19 8.56 -2.34
N ILE A 67 10.33 7.87 -2.39
CA ILE A 67 11.51 8.23 -1.59
C ILE A 67 12.06 9.55 -2.13
N ASN A 68 12.17 10.58 -1.30
CA ASN A 68 12.62 11.91 -1.71
C ASN A 68 14.13 12.13 -1.53
N VAL A 69 14.87 11.09 -1.15
CA VAL A 69 16.32 11.12 -0.92
C VAL A 69 17.09 10.22 -1.88
N ALA A 70 18.34 10.58 -2.16
CA ALA A 70 19.23 9.86 -3.06
C ALA A 70 20.57 9.49 -2.38
N GLY A 71 21.40 8.71 -3.08
CA GLY A 71 22.78 8.41 -2.68
C GLY A 71 22.89 7.77 -1.30
N LYS A 72 23.72 8.36 -0.42
CA LYS A 72 24.00 7.84 0.92
C LYS A 72 22.76 7.80 1.82
N SER A 73 21.89 8.80 1.73
CA SER A 73 20.67 8.88 2.55
C SER A 73 19.68 7.77 2.18
N LYS A 74 19.51 7.49 0.88
CA LYS A 74 18.70 6.34 0.43
C LYS A 74 19.25 5.00 0.92
N LYS A 75 20.58 4.83 0.88
CA LYS A 75 21.24 3.62 1.43
C LYS A 75 21.01 3.50 2.95
N ALA A 76 21.08 4.61 3.70
CA ALA A 76 20.82 4.63 5.13
C ALA A 76 19.37 4.25 5.46
N LEU A 77 18.40 4.77 4.70
CA LEU A 77 16.99 4.40 4.81
C LEU A 77 16.80 2.89 4.59
N PHE A 78 17.36 2.32 3.52
CA PHE A 78 17.24 0.88 3.26
C PHE A 78 17.93 0.04 4.33
N LYS A 79 19.07 0.48 4.87
CA LYS A 79 19.72 -0.18 6.00
C LYS A 79 18.81 -0.18 7.24
N TYR A 80 18.17 0.96 7.52
CA TYR A 80 17.19 1.07 8.61
C TYR A 80 16.01 0.11 8.41
N LEU A 81 15.40 0.09 7.22
CA LEU A 81 14.25 -0.78 6.92
C LEU A 81 14.58 -2.29 7.02
N LYS A 82 15.82 -2.69 6.78
CA LYS A 82 16.28 -4.08 7.00
C LYS A 82 16.35 -4.47 8.47
N GLN A 83 16.49 -3.51 9.38
CA GLN A 83 16.76 -3.73 10.80
C GLN A 83 15.58 -3.36 11.70
N VAL A 84 14.67 -2.54 11.21
CA VAL A 84 13.54 -2.03 12.00
C VAL A 84 12.59 -3.17 12.39
N LYS A 85 12.24 -3.21 13.67
CA LYS A 85 11.21 -4.11 14.20
C LYS A 85 9.86 -3.40 14.21
N GLY A 86 8.77 -4.18 14.22
CA GLY A 86 7.41 -3.62 14.18
C GLY A 86 6.98 -3.13 12.80
N PHE A 87 7.71 -3.51 11.75
CA PHE A 87 7.30 -3.29 10.38
C PHE A 87 7.29 -4.59 9.58
N GLU A 88 6.33 -4.69 8.67
CA GLU A 88 6.26 -5.71 7.64
C GLU A 88 6.21 -5.07 6.26
N PHE A 89 6.64 -5.82 5.26
CA PHE A 89 6.79 -5.37 3.89
C PHE A 89 6.14 -6.39 2.97
N GLN A 90 5.45 -5.89 1.95
CA GLN A 90 4.81 -6.74 0.95
C GLN A 90 5.07 -6.19 -0.45
N GLN A 91 5.50 -7.06 -1.36
CA GLN A 91 5.51 -6.72 -2.78
C GLN A 91 4.07 -6.75 -3.28
N ILE A 92 3.49 -5.58 -3.61
CA ILE A 92 2.11 -5.46 -4.08
C ILE A 92 2.07 -5.58 -5.60
N THR A 93 2.92 -4.82 -6.28
CA THR A 93 3.14 -4.92 -7.73
C THR A 93 4.64 -4.91 -8.00
N LYS A 94 5.11 -5.18 -9.23
CA LYS A 94 6.54 -5.15 -9.59
C LYS A 94 7.25 -3.85 -9.15
N HIS A 95 6.51 -2.74 -9.12
CA HIS A 95 7.05 -1.42 -8.80
C HIS A 95 6.48 -0.82 -7.52
N THR A 96 5.63 -1.55 -6.79
CA THR A 96 4.97 -1.04 -5.58
C THR A 96 5.23 -1.95 -4.38
N ILE A 97 5.75 -1.35 -3.31
CA ILE A 97 5.94 -2.01 -2.01
C ILE A 97 4.99 -1.42 -0.98
N GLY A 98 4.31 -2.28 -0.24
CA GLY A 98 3.61 -1.92 0.98
C GLY A 98 4.55 -1.95 2.18
N ILE A 99 4.49 -0.92 3.02
CA ILE A 99 5.14 -0.85 4.34
C ILE A 99 4.02 -0.84 5.37
N ASN A 100 3.93 -1.87 6.21
CA ASN A 100 3.00 -1.91 7.32
C ASN A 100 3.71 -1.57 8.63
N CYS A 101 3.20 -0.57 9.35
CA CYS A 101 3.59 -0.29 10.73
C CYS A 101 2.66 -1.10 11.64
N ILE A 102 3.14 -2.21 12.17
CA ILE A 102 2.33 -3.20 12.89
C ILE A 102 1.73 -2.54 14.13
N ASP A 103 0.40 -2.58 14.24
CA ASP A 103 -0.36 -2.08 15.39
C ASP A 103 -0.06 -0.62 15.76
N CYS A 104 0.42 0.18 14.79
CA CYS A 104 0.81 1.55 15.04
C CYS A 104 -0.40 2.46 15.20
N SER A 105 -0.35 3.32 16.22
CA SER A 105 -1.23 4.49 16.27
C SER A 105 -0.90 5.47 15.12
N PRO A 106 -1.83 6.33 14.68
CA PRO A 106 -1.56 7.38 13.71
C PRO A 106 -0.50 8.36 14.17
N GLN A 107 -0.41 8.63 15.47
CA GLN A 107 0.64 9.47 16.03
C GLN A 107 2.00 8.82 15.83
N THR A 108 2.11 7.53 16.14
CA THR A 108 3.32 6.73 15.93
C THR A 108 3.68 6.69 14.44
N LEU A 109 2.71 6.40 13.57
CA LEU A 109 2.93 6.35 12.13
C LEU A 109 3.35 7.72 11.57
N GLY A 110 2.66 8.80 11.96
CA GLY A 110 2.99 10.17 11.58
C GLY A 110 4.41 10.57 12.01
N TRP A 111 4.83 10.17 13.21
CA TRP A 111 6.19 10.39 13.67
C TRP A 111 7.22 9.65 12.80
N PHE A 112 6.97 8.38 12.47
CA PHE A 112 7.83 7.61 11.55
C PHE A 112 7.91 8.26 10.17
N MET A 113 6.78 8.72 9.64
CA MET A 113 6.71 9.40 8.36
C MET A 113 7.59 10.66 8.31
N MET A 114 7.50 11.51 9.33
CA MET A 114 8.25 12.76 9.39
C MET A 114 9.74 12.56 9.71
N ASN A 115 10.09 11.60 10.56
CA ASN A 115 11.42 11.52 11.16
C ASN A 115 12.30 10.38 10.62
N LYS A 116 11.71 9.32 10.04
CA LYS A 116 12.44 8.11 9.67
C LYS A 116 12.29 7.73 8.21
N LEU A 117 11.07 7.73 7.69
CA LEU A 117 10.78 7.09 6.41
C LEU A 117 11.15 7.98 5.21
N GLN A 118 11.20 9.32 5.34
CA GLN A 118 11.64 10.23 4.26
C GLN A 118 10.92 9.99 2.92
N PHE A 119 9.59 9.80 2.99
CA PHE A 119 8.74 9.70 1.80
C PHE A 119 8.00 11.01 1.57
N ASN A 120 7.82 11.35 0.30
CA ASN A 120 6.78 12.29 -0.12
C ASN A 120 5.55 11.48 -0.53
N CYS A 121 4.39 11.77 0.06
CA CYS A 121 3.19 10.93 -0.03
C CYS A 121 1.93 11.75 -0.23
N ASN A 122 0.96 11.15 -0.94
CA ASN A 122 -0.42 11.60 -0.88
C ASN A 122 -1.10 10.95 0.33
N VAL A 123 -1.60 11.78 1.24
CA VAL A 123 -2.41 11.31 2.36
C VAL A 123 -3.79 10.94 1.81
N LYS A 124 -4.14 9.65 1.87
CA LYS A 124 -5.53 9.22 1.73
C LYS A 124 -6.03 9.00 3.15
N ASP A 125 -6.38 10.08 3.84
CA ASP A 125 -7.05 9.92 5.12
C ASP A 125 -8.46 9.41 4.82
N SER A 126 -8.60 8.09 4.87
CA SER A 126 -9.84 7.36 4.62
C SER A 126 -10.17 6.46 5.80
N ARG A 127 -9.61 6.77 6.98
CA ARG A 127 -10.04 6.14 8.22
C ARG A 127 -11.54 6.35 8.33
N ARG A 128 -12.28 5.30 8.71
CA ARG A 128 -13.70 5.47 9.03
C ARG A 128 -13.84 6.54 10.10
N ALA A 129 -14.90 7.35 10.03
CA ALA A 129 -15.12 8.44 10.97
C ALA A 129 -15.14 7.99 12.45
N ASP A 130 -15.35 6.69 12.71
CA ASP A 130 -15.39 6.06 14.03
C ASP A 130 -14.06 5.45 14.49
N TRP A 131 -12.99 5.54 13.69
CA TRP A 131 -11.68 5.08 14.10
C TRP A 131 -11.21 5.88 15.33
N LYS A 132 -11.05 5.20 16.47
CA LYS A 132 -10.53 5.78 17.71
C LYS A 132 -9.12 5.23 17.97
N PRO A 133 -8.17 6.08 18.39
CA PRO A 133 -6.88 5.59 18.84
C PRO A 133 -7.09 4.68 20.04
N GLN A 134 -6.55 3.46 19.98
CA GLN A 134 -6.36 2.66 21.18
C GLN A 134 -5.37 3.44 22.05
N ASN A 135 -5.84 3.89 23.22
CA ASN A 135 -5.19 4.79 24.17
C ASN A 135 -5.42 6.28 23.86
N GLY A 136 -6.56 6.77 24.37
CA GLY A 136 -6.92 8.18 24.33
C GLY A 136 -5.93 9.04 25.12
N HIS A 137 -5.15 9.83 24.40
CA HIS A 137 -4.66 11.10 24.90
C HIS A 137 -5.47 12.21 24.21
N LYS A 138 -6.31 12.89 25.00
CA LYS A 138 -6.92 14.16 24.62
C LYS A 138 -5.79 15.13 24.30
N ALA A 139 -5.78 15.68 23.09
CA ALA A 139 -4.92 16.81 22.77
C ALA A 139 -5.43 18.04 23.56
N VAL A 140 -4.50 18.69 24.25
CA VAL A 140 -4.65 20.06 24.77
C VAL A 140 -4.46 21.03 23.60
#